data_AF-A0A0K9FDX8-F1
#
_entry.id   AF-A0A0K9FDX8-F1
#
_cell.length_a   1.000
_cell.length_b   1.000
_cell.length_c   1.000
_cell.angle_alpha   90.00
_cell.angle_beta   90.00
_cell.angle_gamma   90.00
#
_symmetry.space_group_name_H-M   'P 1'
#
loop_
_entity.id
_entity.type
_entity.pdbx_description
1 polymer ?
#
loop_
_entity_poly.entity_id
_entity_poly.type
_entity_poly.pdbx_seq_one_letter_code
_entity_poly.pdbx_strand_id
1 'polypeptide(L)'
;MKKKGLLLILFFLVVIMSYPKTTIAKDFENDTVKVDICIIGGDNRFVYKIPKHLHNNTPFVEMKNNIESSLESHWKVGDARYEAHQTDVAYTFSIKDLINEKQNGQMKVSIPYTFLVGMFGENDAIQLRILASKLIDWEANSKDWATLGFVEPPTYFSKQEYVYEGEVNELLQQRVGHFNGTVMKGQLVLHSVIYFIFIIAQLIACIILSRRLKKRIIENPENIHQFRKLNYMYQIIPLMIIGVQIVFLVMSGLLTAFSLYFSPGMDLLLIIVPILFNIILLPTYFVTIESEVSKELENNSFSSDM
;
A
#
# COMPACT_ATOMS: atom_id res chain seq x y z
N MET A 1 14.83 -32.11 -13.88
CA MET A 1 14.87 -30.65 -14.19
C MET A 1 13.64 -29.83 -13.76
N LYS A 2 12.57 -30.37 -13.15
CA LYS A 2 11.31 -29.62 -12.89
C LYS A 2 11.14 -28.93 -11.52
N LYS A 3 12.06 -29.10 -10.56
CA LYS A 3 12.00 -28.45 -9.23
C LYS A 3 12.84 -27.18 -9.12
N LYS A 4 13.92 -27.06 -9.91
CA LYS A 4 14.83 -25.91 -9.86
C LYS A 4 14.21 -24.64 -10.42
N GLY A 5 13.41 -24.73 -11.49
CA GLY A 5 12.76 -23.55 -12.09
C GLY A 5 11.73 -22.87 -11.19
N LEU A 6 10.94 -23.65 -10.43
CA LEU A 6 9.97 -23.07 -9.48
C LEU A 6 10.69 -22.37 -8.33
N LEU A 7 11.76 -22.97 -7.81
CA LEU A 7 12.62 -22.37 -6.78
C LEU A 7 13.32 -21.11 -7.30
N LEU A 8 13.73 -21.09 -8.57
CA LEU A 8 14.34 -19.93 -9.21
C LEU A 8 13.33 -18.78 -9.39
N ILE A 9 12.09 -19.10 -9.77
CA ILE A 9 11.00 -18.11 -9.87
C ILE A 9 10.60 -17.59 -8.49
N LEU A 10 10.50 -18.46 -7.49
CA LEU A 10 10.23 -18.05 -6.10
C LEU A 10 11.37 -17.21 -5.54
N PHE A 11 12.62 -17.57 -5.83
CA PHE A 11 13.80 -16.81 -5.45
C PHE A 11 13.84 -15.47 -6.18
N PHE A 12 13.44 -15.40 -7.45
CA PHE A 12 13.35 -14.14 -8.20
C PHE A 12 12.24 -13.23 -7.64
N LEU A 13 11.08 -13.79 -7.28
CA LEU A 13 9.98 -13.06 -6.60
C LEU A 13 10.38 -12.59 -5.21
N VAL A 14 11.07 -13.43 -4.44
CA VAL A 14 11.62 -13.06 -3.12
C VAL A 14 12.70 -12.01 -3.28
N VAL A 15 13.61 -12.10 -4.26
CA VAL A 15 14.66 -11.10 -4.51
C VAL A 15 14.10 -9.76 -4.98
N ILE A 16 13.03 -9.75 -5.78
CA ILE A 16 12.33 -8.51 -6.16
C ILE A 16 11.62 -7.89 -4.94
N MET A 17 11.02 -8.72 -4.06
CA MET A 17 10.43 -8.26 -2.80
C MET A 17 11.47 -7.91 -1.72
N SER A 18 12.64 -8.53 -1.78
CA SER A 18 13.76 -8.39 -0.85
C SER A 18 14.89 -7.58 -1.46
N TYR A 19 14.59 -6.69 -2.41
CA TYR A 19 15.47 -5.59 -2.75
C TYR A 19 15.04 -4.34 -1.97
N PRO A 20 15.19 -4.29 -0.62
CA PRO A 20 15.32 -2.99 -0.03
C PRO A 20 16.72 -2.51 -0.45
N LYS A 21 16.78 -1.52 -1.34
CA LYS A 21 17.84 -0.52 -1.17
C LYS A 21 17.50 0.24 0.10
N THR A 22 17.76 -0.39 1.25
CA THR A 22 17.89 0.27 2.54
C THR A 22 19.18 1.08 2.49
N THR A 23 19.13 2.23 1.85
CA THR A 23 19.76 3.39 2.44
C THR A 23 18.70 3.96 3.37
N ILE A 24 18.83 3.61 4.64
CA ILE A 24 18.17 4.30 5.76
C ILE A 24 18.28 5.79 5.43
N ALA A 25 17.14 6.45 5.25
CA ALA A 25 17.10 7.90 5.31
C ALA A 25 17.75 8.23 6.65
N LYS A 26 18.92 8.89 6.60
CA LYS A 26 19.64 9.32 7.79
C LYS A 26 18.60 9.97 8.69
N ASP A 27 18.41 9.43 9.89
CA ASP A 27 17.66 10.08 10.96
C ASP A 27 18.40 11.39 11.25
N PHE A 28 18.08 12.41 10.46
CA PHE A 28 18.57 13.75 10.63
C PHE A 28 17.68 14.42 11.68
N GLU A 29 18.39 14.89 12.72
CA GLU A 29 17.97 15.48 13.99
C GLU A 29 16.67 14.95 14.64
N ASN A 30 16.85 14.35 15.83
CA ASN A 30 15.75 13.89 16.70
C ASN A 30 14.98 15.04 17.39
N ASP A 31 15.37 16.29 17.16
CA ASP A 31 14.88 17.48 17.88
C ASP A 31 14.04 18.43 17.00
N THR A 32 13.56 17.97 15.84
CA THR A 32 12.66 18.77 14.98
C THR A 32 11.25 18.18 14.97
N VAL A 33 10.24 19.06 14.95
CA VAL A 33 8.87 18.65 14.71
C VAL A 33 8.70 18.34 13.23
N LYS A 34 8.07 17.19 12.95
CA LYS A 34 7.94 16.64 11.60
C LYS A 34 6.48 16.68 11.19
N VAL A 35 6.22 17.22 10.00
CA VAL A 35 4.88 17.26 9.43
C VAL A 35 4.89 16.41 8.16
N ASP A 36 4.18 15.28 8.18
CA ASP A 36 4.04 14.43 7.01
C ASP A 36 2.67 14.67 6.34
N ILE A 37 2.68 15.11 5.10
CA ILE A 37 1.49 15.26 4.25
C ILE A 37 1.42 14.06 3.31
N CYS A 38 0.47 13.16 3.56
CA CYS A 38 0.21 12.00 2.71
C CYS A 38 -0.87 12.32 1.67
N ILE A 39 -0.51 12.26 0.39
CA ILE A 39 -1.41 12.46 -0.76
C ILE A 39 -1.46 11.16 -1.56
N ILE A 40 -2.35 10.25 -1.16
CA ILE A 40 -2.45 8.90 -1.72
C ILE A 40 -3.91 8.63 -2.12
N GLY A 41 -4.24 9.02 -3.35
CA GLY A 41 -5.54 8.71 -3.97
C GLY A 41 -6.71 9.43 -3.31
N GLY A 42 -7.46 8.71 -2.48
CA GLY A 42 -8.59 9.25 -1.71
C GLY A 42 -8.33 9.38 -0.21
N ASP A 43 -7.22 8.82 0.28
CA ASP A 43 -6.85 8.85 1.69
C ASP A 43 -5.75 9.89 1.89
N ASN A 44 -6.17 11.11 2.24
CA ASN A 44 -5.27 12.22 2.48
C ASN A 44 -5.12 12.45 3.98
N ARG A 45 -3.89 12.57 4.46
CA ARG A 45 -3.62 12.71 5.90
C ARG A 45 -2.51 13.71 6.16
N PHE A 46 -2.68 14.49 7.21
CA PHE A 46 -1.62 15.28 7.81
C PHE A 46 -1.22 14.60 9.12
N VAL A 47 0.07 14.31 9.28
CA VAL A 47 0.62 13.66 10.48
C VAL A 47 1.66 14.57 11.10
N TYR A 48 1.38 15.08 12.30
CA TYR A 48 2.31 15.88 13.07
C TYR A 48 3.00 14.98 14.08
N LYS A 49 4.30 14.78 13.92
CA LYS A 49 5.15 14.02 14.85
C LYS A 49 5.97 14.98 15.66
N ILE A 50 5.65 15.07 16.95
CA ILE A 50 6.27 15.98 17.90
C ILE A 50 7.15 15.16 18.84
N PRO A 51 8.48 15.41 18.90
CA PRO A 51 9.34 14.79 19.90
C PRO A 51 8.81 15.01 21.31
N LYS A 52 8.80 13.96 22.16
CA LYS A 52 8.15 14.04 23.49
C LYS A 52 8.68 15.15 24.38
N HIS A 53 9.98 15.44 24.30
CA HIS A 53 10.59 16.49 25.08
C HIS A 53 10.10 17.88 24.68
N LEU A 54 9.65 18.07 23.42
CA LEU A 54 9.04 19.31 22.93
C LEU A 54 7.52 19.38 23.15
N HIS A 55 6.84 18.23 23.23
CA HIS A 55 5.39 18.18 23.50
C HIS A 55 5.02 18.74 24.88
N ASN A 56 5.98 18.71 25.83
CA ASN A 56 5.95 19.38 27.12
C ASN A 56 4.70 19.05 27.97
N ASN A 57 4.18 17.82 27.85
CA ASN A 57 2.95 17.34 28.51
C ASN A 57 1.69 18.18 28.22
N THR A 58 1.64 18.89 27.09
CA THR A 58 0.43 19.61 26.68
C THR A 58 -0.76 18.65 26.62
N PRO A 59 -1.91 18.95 27.25
CA PRO A 59 -3.08 18.09 27.20
C PRO A 59 -3.43 17.70 25.75
N PHE A 60 -3.69 16.41 25.53
CA PHE A 60 -3.99 15.88 24.19
C PHE A 60 -5.08 16.67 23.47
N VAL A 61 -6.18 16.96 24.17
CA VAL A 61 -7.34 17.67 23.62
C VAL A 61 -6.96 19.09 23.20
N GLU A 62 -6.12 19.76 23.98
CA GLU A 62 -5.68 21.13 23.69
C GLU A 62 -4.82 21.16 22.43
N MET A 63 -3.79 20.32 22.36
CA MET A 63 -2.93 20.23 21.17
C MET A 63 -3.74 19.80 19.93
N LYS A 64 -4.62 18.81 20.07
CA LYS A 64 -5.49 18.36 18.98
C LYS A 64 -6.36 19.51 18.46
N ASN A 65 -7.04 20.22 19.35
CA ASN A 65 -7.93 21.32 18.96
C ASN A 65 -7.18 22.46 18.28
N ASN A 66 -5.96 22.78 18.74
CA ASN A 66 -5.13 23.82 18.12
C ASN A 66 -4.75 23.43 16.67
N ILE A 67 -4.29 22.20 16.46
CA ILE A 67 -3.92 21.71 15.14
C ILE A 67 -5.15 21.62 14.22
N GLU A 68 -6.25 21.07 14.73
CA GLU A 68 -7.52 20.95 14.00
C GLU A 68 -8.04 22.31 13.57
N SER A 69 -8.04 23.31 14.47
CA SER A 69 -8.48 24.67 14.15
C SER A 69 -7.63 25.31 13.04
N SER A 70 -6.32 25.08 13.06
CA SER A 70 -5.43 25.58 12.00
C SER A 70 -5.74 24.93 10.64
N LEU A 71 -5.97 23.62 10.63
CA LEU A 71 -6.33 22.88 9.41
C LEU A 71 -7.73 23.24 8.88
N GLU A 72 -8.71 23.39 9.77
CA GLU A 72 -10.11 23.72 9.43
C GLU A 72 -10.26 25.07 8.73
N SER A 73 -9.29 25.97 8.88
CA SER A 73 -9.27 27.24 8.14
C SER A 73 -9.05 27.06 6.63
N HIS A 74 -8.57 25.89 6.19
CA HIS A 74 -8.26 25.61 4.79
C HIS A 74 -8.96 24.37 4.24
N TRP A 75 -9.32 23.39 5.08
CA TRP A 75 -9.87 22.11 4.64
C TRP A 75 -10.95 21.54 5.57
N LYS A 76 -11.77 20.63 5.04
CA LYS A 76 -12.69 19.80 5.81
C LYS A 76 -11.95 18.66 6.50
N VAL A 77 -11.66 18.87 7.78
CA VAL A 77 -11.05 17.86 8.65
C VAL A 77 -12.04 16.72 8.92
N GLY A 78 -11.54 15.50 8.83
CA GLY A 78 -12.25 14.26 9.09
C GLY A 78 -11.90 13.71 10.46
N ASP A 79 -11.58 12.42 10.51
CA ASP A 79 -11.22 11.77 11.76
C ASP A 79 -9.80 12.15 12.19
N ALA A 80 -9.61 12.30 13.50
CA ALA A 80 -8.33 12.58 14.12
C ALA A 80 -7.88 11.39 14.99
N ARG A 81 -6.60 11.04 14.92
CA ARG A 81 -6.01 9.93 15.68
C ARG A 81 -4.76 10.39 16.41
N TYR A 82 -4.58 9.85 17.62
CA TYR A 82 -3.43 10.07 18.47
C TYR A 82 -2.66 8.77 18.67
N GLU A 83 -1.33 8.85 18.54
CA GLU A 83 -0.43 7.75 18.85
C GLU A 83 0.76 8.27 19.66
N ALA A 84 0.98 7.73 20.85
CA ALA A 84 2.16 8.01 21.64
C ALA A 84 3.18 6.88 21.47
N HIS A 85 4.28 7.15 20.77
CA HIS A 85 5.36 6.20 20.58
C HIS A 85 6.44 6.40 21.65
N GLN A 86 7.57 5.69 21.56
CA GLN A 86 8.63 5.84 22.58
C GLN A 86 9.29 7.22 22.53
N THR A 87 9.59 7.73 21.33
CA THR A 87 10.39 8.93 21.08
C THR A 87 9.55 10.17 20.75
N ASP A 88 8.40 9.98 20.11
CA ASP A 88 7.52 11.06 19.64
C ASP A 88 6.05 10.79 19.95
N VAL A 89 5.25 11.80 19.68
CA VAL A 89 3.79 11.78 19.73
C VAL A 89 3.27 12.20 18.37
N ALA A 90 2.40 11.38 17.78
CA ALA A 90 1.85 11.60 16.45
C ALA A 90 0.35 11.98 16.52
N TYR A 91 0.02 13.10 15.90
CA TYR A 91 -1.36 13.55 15.66
C TYR A 91 -1.67 13.41 14.17
N THR A 92 -2.59 12.52 13.83
CA THR A 92 -3.00 12.26 12.44
C THR A 92 -4.38 12.83 12.19
N PHE A 93 -4.54 13.63 11.15
CA PHE A 93 -5.82 14.20 10.71
C PHE A 93 -6.10 13.77 9.28
N SER A 94 -7.27 13.16 9.06
CA SER A 94 -7.75 12.85 7.71
C SER A 94 -8.35 14.10 7.07
N ILE A 95 -8.01 14.39 5.82
CA ILE A 95 -8.52 15.54 5.08
C ILE A 95 -9.39 15.08 3.91
N LYS A 96 -10.66 15.48 3.93
CA LYS A 96 -11.67 14.95 3.01
C LYS A 96 -11.63 15.60 1.63
N ASP A 97 -11.20 16.85 1.55
CA ASP A 97 -11.31 17.74 0.38
C ASP A 97 -9.96 18.32 -0.07
N LEU A 98 -8.83 17.70 0.30
CA LEU A 98 -7.49 18.17 -0.09
C LEU A 98 -7.31 18.27 -1.62
N ILE A 99 -7.98 17.40 -2.36
CA ILE A 99 -7.88 17.33 -3.81
C ILE A 99 -9.07 18.06 -4.42
N ASN A 100 -8.82 19.26 -4.96
CA ASN A 100 -9.85 20.17 -5.45
C ASN A 100 -10.41 19.77 -6.82
N GLU A 101 -9.57 19.15 -7.65
CA GLU A 101 -9.94 18.73 -9.01
C GLU A 101 -9.48 17.29 -9.23
N LYS A 102 -10.37 16.42 -9.69
CA LYS A 102 -10.07 15.05 -10.14
C LYS A 102 -10.79 14.78 -11.45
N GLN A 103 -10.09 14.73 -12.57
CA GLN A 103 -10.67 14.32 -13.85
C GLN A 103 -9.64 13.58 -14.72
N ASN A 104 -10.05 12.47 -15.33
CA ASN A 104 -9.30 11.76 -16.37
C ASN A 104 -7.84 11.42 -16.01
N GLY A 105 -7.58 11.03 -14.77
CA GLY A 105 -6.23 10.72 -14.28
C GLY A 105 -5.37 11.94 -13.96
N GLN A 106 -5.97 13.13 -13.89
CA GLN A 106 -5.32 14.35 -13.41
C GLN A 106 -5.88 14.74 -12.03
N MET A 107 -5.04 15.35 -11.21
CA MET A 107 -5.45 15.96 -9.98
C MET A 107 -4.72 17.27 -9.69
N LYS A 108 -5.36 18.13 -8.91
CA LYS A 108 -4.75 19.37 -8.42
C LYS A 108 -4.90 19.48 -6.92
N VAL A 109 -3.79 19.81 -6.25
CA VAL A 109 -3.72 20.04 -4.81
C VAL A 109 -3.09 21.40 -4.57
N SER A 110 -3.61 22.13 -3.59
CA SER A 110 -3.02 23.39 -3.15
C SER A 110 -2.86 23.33 -1.64
N ILE A 111 -1.62 23.47 -1.16
CA ILE A 111 -1.26 23.43 0.26
C ILE A 111 -0.79 24.83 0.66
N PRO A 112 -1.68 25.66 1.23
CA PRO A 112 -1.26 26.91 1.84
C PRO A 112 -0.41 26.59 3.06
N TYR A 113 0.80 27.14 3.17
CA TYR A 113 1.70 26.86 4.30
C TYR A 113 1.33 27.62 5.58
N THR A 114 0.31 28.48 5.50
CA THR A 114 -0.27 29.20 6.64
C THR A 114 -0.80 28.30 7.74
N PHE A 115 -1.06 27.01 7.46
CA PHE A 115 -1.43 26.03 8.50
C PHE A 115 -0.33 25.80 9.54
N LEU A 116 0.92 26.19 9.24
CA LEU A 116 2.05 26.17 10.17
C LEU A 116 2.01 27.34 11.16
N VAL A 117 1.32 28.44 10.80
CA VAL A 117 1.20 29.64 11.63
C VAL A 117 0.38 29.32 12.88
N GLY A 118 0.89 29.73 14.04
CA GLY A 118 0.28 29.47 15.33
C GLY A 118 0.59 28.09 15.92
N MET A 119 1.18 27.19 15.11
CA MET A 119 1.70 25.90 15.60
C MET A 119 3.22 25.96 15.85
N PHE A 120 3.94 26.70 15.02
CA PHE A 120 5.39 26.89 15.11
C PHE A 120 5.74 28.37 15.14
N GLY A 121 6.84 28.72 15.81
CA GLY A 121 7.49 30.00 15.65
C GLY A 121 8.06 30.15 14.25
N GLU A 122 8.10 31.38 13.73
CA GLU A 122 8.58 31.64 12.36
C GLU A 122 10.02 31.18 12.12
N ASN A 123 10.86 31.21 13.17
CA ASN A 123 12.27 30.79 13.12
C ASN A 123 12.49 29.36 13.62
N ASP A 124 11.42 28.63 13.94
CA ASP A 124 11.57 27.24 14.38
C ASP A 124 11.98 26.37 13.20
N ALA A 125 12.92 25.46 13.45
CA ALA A 125 13.31 24.46 12.47
C ALA A 125 12.19 23.43 12.31
N ILE A 126 11.78 23.21 11.07
CA ILE A 126 10.73 22.26 10.69
C ILE A 126 11.24 21.29 9.63
N GLN A 127 10.77 20.05 9.71
CA GLN A 127 10.87 19.11 8.61
C GLN A 127 9.47 18.85 8.03
N LEU A 128 9.24 19.31 6.81
CA LEU A 128 7.99 19.09 6.08
C LEU A 128 8.20 18.00 5.04
N ARG A 129 7.43 16.92 5.11
CA ARG A 129 7.52 15.79 4.17
C ARG A 129 6.24 15.66 3.38
N ILE A 130 6.36 15.58 2.06
CA ILE A 130 5.24 15.31 1.17
C ILE A 130 5.41 13.90 0.62
N LEU A 131 4.46 13.04 0.98
CA LEU A 131 4.41 11.63 0.60
C LEU A 131 3.34 11.44 -0.45
N ALA A 132 3.76 11.18 -1.68
CA ALA A 132 2.87 11.07 -2.84
C ALA A 132 2.96 9.69 -3.50
N SER A 133 1.96 9.28 -4.28
CA SER A 133 1.99 7.99 -4.99
C SER A 133 2.98 8.01 -6.16
N LYS A 134 3.79 6.94 -6.32
CA LYS A 134 4.75 6.78 -7.43
C LYS A 134 4.13 6.67 -8.83
N LEU A 135 2.84 6.32 -8.94
CA LEU A 135 2.15 6.26 -10.24
C LEU A 135 1.62 7.61 -10.71
N ILE A 136 1.74 8.65 -9.88
CA ILE A 136 1.37 10.00 -10.22
C ILE A 136 2.67 10.77 -10.45
N ASP A 137 2.81 11.30 -11.65
CA ASP A 137 3.84 12.29 -11.97
C ASP A 137 3.38 13.62 -11.38
N TRP A 138 4.14 14.15 -10.43
CA TRP A 138 3.78 15.37 -9.71
C TRP A 138 4.64 16.54 -10.17
N GLU A 139 3.98 17.51 -10.81
CA GLU A 139 4.56 18.78 -11.13
C GLU A 139 4.13 19.82 -10.09
N ALA A 140 5.10 20.47 -9.45
CA ALA A 140 4.83 21.67 -8.68
C ALA A 140 4.55 22.85 -9.64
N ASN A 141 4.04 23.97 -9.11
CA ASN A 141 3.92 25.21 -9.89
C ASN A 141 5.25 25.67 -10.50
N SER A 142 6.37 25.21 -9.94
CA SER A 142 7.69 25.26 -10.54
C SER A 142 8.05 23.90 -11.13
N LYS A 143 8.82 23.90 -12.23
CA LYS A 143 9.21 22.68 -12.96
C LYS A 143 10.02 21.66 -12.12
N ASP A 144 10.42 22.02 -10.91
CA ASP A 144 11.26 21.20 -10.04
C ASP A 144 10.95 21.49 -8.56
N TRP A 145 10.66 20.44 -7.78
CA TRP A 145 10.44 20.49 -6.33
C TRP A 145 11.62 21.11 -5.57
N ALA A 146 12.84 20.98 -6.08
CA ALA A 146 14.04 21.61 -5.52
C ALA A 146 13.94 23.14 -5.47
N THR A 147 13.20 23.76 -6.40
CA THR A 147 13.00 25.20 -6.39
C THR A 147 12.05 25.68 -5.29
N LEU A 148 11.28 24.76 -4.70
CA LEU A 148 10.50 24.99 -3.48
C LEU A 148 11.29 24.62 -2.21
N GLY A 149 12.58 24.29 -2.35
CA GLY A 149 13.44 23.85 -1.24
C GLY A 149 13.27 22.37 -0.85
N PHE A 150 12.47 21.60 -1.59
CA PHE A 150 12.29 20.18 -1.32
C PHE A 150 13.35 19.35 -2.03
N VAL A 151 13.97 18.43 -1.30
CA VAL A 151 14.90 17.43 -1.84
C VAL A 151 14.21 16.08 -1.87
N GLU A 152 14.50 15.27 -2.89
CA GLU A 152 14.01 13.90 -2.99
C GLU A 152 14.96 12.94 -2.22
N PRO A 153 14.59 12.43 -1.03
CA PRO A 153 15.29 11.31 -0.40
C PRO A 153 15.06 9.98 -1.15
N PRO A 154 15.82 8.92 -0.81
CA PRO A 154 15.57 7.58 -1.35
C PRO A 154 14.15 7.10 -1.04
N THR A 155 13.42 6.71 -2.08
CA THR A 155 11.99 6.41 -2.02
C THR A 155 11.65 4.96 -1.65
N TYR A 156 10.60 4.77 -0.85
CA TYR A 156 9.99 3.45 -0.60
C TYR A 156 9.11 2.99 -1.78
N PHE A 157 8.81 1.69 -1.87
CA PHE A 157 8.22 1.07 -3.08
C PHE A 157 6.87 1.65 -3.55
N SER A 158 6.06 2.27 -2.67
CA SER A 158 4.74 2.83 -3.02
C SER A 158 4.64 4.34 -3.01
N LYS A 159 5.64 5.01 -2.45
CA LYS A 159 5.59 6.46 -2.18
C LYS A 159 6.82 7.13 -2.74
N GLN A 160 6.61 8.26 -3.40
CA GLN A 160 7.64 9.26 -3.60
C GLN A 160 7.61 10.20 -2.40
N GLU A 161 8.78 10.52 -1.87
CA GLU A 161 8.94 11.35 -0.69
C GLU A 161 9.73 12.58 -1.13
N TYR A 162 9.24 13.75 -0.73
CA TYR A 162 9.91 15.03 -0.89
C TYR A 162 10.04 15.65 0.49
N VAL A 163 11.24 16.07 0.86
CA VAL A 163 11.54 16.59 2.20
C VAL A 163 12.07 17.99 2.09
N TYR A 164 11.43 18.91 2.80
CA TYR A 164 11.93 20.25 3.07
C TYR A 164 12.44 20.28 4.53
N GLU A 165 13.62 20.85 4.71
CA GLU A 165 14.25 21.09 6.00
C GLU A 165 14.72 22.53 6.05
N GLY A 166 14.23 23.30 7.01
CA GLY A 166 14.55 24.72 7.15
C GLY A 166 13.62 25.41 8.13
N GLU A 167 13.65 26.75 8.15
CA GLU A 167 12.81 27.56 9.02
C GLU A 167 11.39 27.69 8.47
N VAL A 168 10.39 27.78 9.35
CA VAL A 168 8.98 27.94 8.95
C VAL A 168 8.76 29.18 8.07
N ASN A 169 9.45 30.29 8.35
CA ASN A 169 9.35 31.53 7.59
C ASN A 169 9.65 31.34 6.08
N GLU A 170 10.61 30.52 5.72
CA GLU A 170 10.95 30.28 4.31
C GLU A 170 9.79 29.61 3.55
N LEU A 171 9.09 28.65 4.17
CA LEU A 171 7.87 28.08 3.59
C LEU A 171 6.72 29.09 3.56
N LEU A 172 6.57 29.91 4.60
CA LEU A 172 5.52 30.95 4.64
C LEU A 172 5.69 31.99 3.54
N GLN A 173 6.93 32.33 3.16
CA GLN A 173 7.21 33.23 2.03
C GLN A 173 6.73 32.67 0.69
N GLN A 174 6.73 31.35 0.52
CA GLN A 174 6.18 30.70 -0.67
C GLN A 174 4.64 30.74 -0.72
N ARG A 175 3.99 31.07 0.40
CA ARG A 175 2.53 31.18 0.63
C ARG A 175 1.73 29.90 0.39
N VAL A 176 1.76 29.36 -0.84
CA VAL A 176 0.97 28.20 -1.25
C VAL A 176 1.78 27.33 -2.20
N GLY A 177 1.93 26.04 -1.86
CA GLY A 177 2.40 25.02 -2.79
C GLY A 177 1.23 24.56 -3.68
N HIS A 178 1.37 24.68 -5.00
CA HIS A 178 0.40 24.16 -5.95
C HIS A 178 1.01 22.96 -6.68
N PHE A 179 0.24 21.87 -6.73
CA PHE A 179 0.70 20.57 -7.22
C PHE A 179 -0.29 20.03 -8.23
N ASN A 180 0.21 19.72 -9.42
CA ASN A 180 -0.53 19.07 -10.49
C ASN A 180 -0.02 17.64 -10.61
N GLY A 181 -0.88 16.67 -10.30
CA GLY A 181 -0.57 15.25 -10.43
C GLY A 181 -1.19 14.69 -11.70
N THR A 182 -0.42 13.96 -12.51
CA THR A 182 -0.91 13.21 -13.67
C THR A 182 -0.54 11.74 -13.56
N VAL A 183 -1.50 10.84 -13.74
CA VAL A 183 -1.20 9.40 -13.72
C VAL A 183 -0.32 9.01 -14.90
N MET A 184 0.80 8.34 -14.60
CA MET A 184 1.72 7.78 -15.59
C MET A 184 1.07 6.59 -16.30
N LYS A 185 0.33 6.84 -17.39
CA LYS A 185 -0.45 5.82 -18.12
C LYS A 185 0.36 4.56 -18.47
N GLY A 186 1.59 4.71 -18.94
CA GLY A 186 2.45 3.57 -19.28
C GLY A 186 2.77 2.68 -18.07
N GLN A 187 3.08 3.29 -16.93
CA GLN A 187 3.32 2.55 -15.69
C GLN A 187 2.02 1.95 -15.15
N LEU A 188 0.89 2.66 -15.21
CA LEU A 188 -0.41 2.13 -14.82
C LEU A 188 -0.74 0.84 -15.60
N VAL A 189 -0.59 0.85 -16.92
CA VAL A 189 -0.85 -0.32 -17.77
C VAL A 189 0.09 -1.46 -17.40
N LEU A 190 1.39 -1.20 -17.27
CA LEU A 190 2.38 -2.22 -16.91
C LEU A 190 2.05 -2.87 -15.56
N HIS A 191 1.81 -2.08 -14.52
CA HIS A 191 1.47 -2.59 -13.19
C HIS A 191 0.13 -3.34 -13.20
N SER A 192 -0.85 -2.88 -14.00
CA SER A 192 -2.12 -3.60 -14.19
C SER A 192 -1.90 -4.97 -14.83
N VAL A 193 -1.07 -5.06 -15.87
CA VAL A 193 -0.74 -6.34 -16.52
C VAL A 193 -0.06 -7.28 -15.52
N ILE A 194 0.91 -6.80 -14.74
CA ILE A 194 1.57 -7.60 -13.70
C ILE A 194 0.54 -8.10 -12.66
N TYR A 195 -0.37 -7.22 -12.24
CA TYR A 195 -1.44 -7.56 -11.30
C TYR A 195 -2.34 -8.70 -11.83
N PHE A 196 -2.78 -8.62 -13.09
CA PHE A 196 -3.57 -9.69 -13.71
C PHE A 196 -2.78 -10.98 -13.97
N ILE A 197 -1.48 -10.89 -14.19
CA ILE A 197 -0.61 -12.07 -14.32
C ILE A 197 -0.57 -12.87 -13.00
N PHE A 198 -0.56 -12.21 -11.84
CA PHE A 198 -0.64 -12.91 -10.55
C PHE A 198 -1.91 -13.75 -10.42
N ILE A 199 -3.04 -13.25 -10.91
CA ILE A 199 -4.32 -13.96 -10.92
C ILE A 199 -4.21 -15.23 -11.76
N ILE A 200 -3.70 -15.10 -12.99
CA ILE A 200 -3.53 -16.24 -13.90
C ILE A 200 -2.55 -17.26 -13.30
N ALA A 201 -1.44 -16.80 -12.74
CA ALA A 201 -0.44 -17.65 -12.10
C ALA A 201 -1.03 -18.43 -10.91
N GLN A 202 -1.89 -17.80 -10.10
CA GLN A 202 -2.59 -18.48 -9.02
C GLN A 202 -3.54 -19.55 -9.54
N LEU A 203 -4.36 -19.26 -10.56
CA LEU A 203 -5.27 -20.24 -11.14
C LEU A 203 -4.52 -21.46 -11.67
N ILE A 204 -3.42 -21.23 -12.40
CA ILE A 204 -2.54 -22.29 -12.89
C ILE A 204 -1.93 -23.09 -11.72
N ALA A 205 -1.46 -22.41 -10.66
CA ALA A 205 -0.92 -23.08 -9.48
C ALA A 205 -1.97 -23.96 -8.81
N CYS A 206 -3.21 -23.47 -8.64
CA CYS A 206 -4.32 -24.24 -8.08
C CYS A 206 -4.61 -25.49 -8.91
N ILE A 207 -4.69 -25.37 -10.24
CA ILE A 207 -4.95 -26.50 -11.14
C ILE A 207 -3.82 -27.54 -11.09
N ILE A 208 -2.55 -27.11 -11.14
CA ILE A 208 -1.40 -28.02 -11.15
C ILE A 208 -1.25 -28.73 -9.81
N LEU A 209 -1.39 -28.00 -8.70
CA LEU A 209 -1.19 -28.53 -7.36
C LEU A 209 -2.33 -29.46 -6.96
N SER A 210 -3.57 -29.11 -7.27
CA SER A 210 -4.73 -29.99 -7.04
C SER A 210 -4.62 -31.30 -7.82
N ARG A 211 -4.27 -31.27 -9.12
CA ARG A 211 -4.06 -32.49 -9.92
C ARG A 211 -2.93 -33.36 -9.36
N ARG A 212 -1.83 -32.75 -8.91
CA ARG A 212 -0.72 -33.49 -8.28
C ARG A 212 -1.12 -34.09 -6.95
N LEU A 213 -1.96 -33.41 -6.17
CA LEU A 213 -2.52 -33.92 -4.93
C LEU A 213 -3.40 -35.15 -5.22
N LYS A 214 -4.39 -35.01 -6.13
CA LYS A 214 -5.27 -36.09 -6.59
C LYS A 214 -4.47 -37.33 -6.99
N LYS A 215 -3.50 -37.18 -7.91
CA LYS A 215 -2.64 -38.27 -8.37
C LYS A 215 -1.90 -38.98 -7.24
N ARG A 216 -1.31 -38.21 -6.30
CA ARG A 216 -0.53 -38.77 -5.19
C ARG A 216 -1.37 -39.60 -4.22
N ILE A 217 -2.64 -39.24 -4.03
CA ILE A 217 -3.55 -39.95 -3.13
C ILE A 217 -4.06 -41.22 -3.76
N ILE A 218 -4.44 -41.19 -5.05
CA ILE A 218 -4.85 -42.38 -5.80
C ILE A 218 -3.71 -43.41 -5.84
N GLU A 219 -2.46 -42.96 -5.99
CA GLU A 219 -1.28 -43.84 -6.00
C GLU A 219 -0.95 -44.43 -4.61
N ASN A 220 -1.43 -43.84 -3.50
CA ASN A 220 -1.12 -44.30 -2.14
C ASN A 220 -2.34 -44.16 -1.20
N PRO A 221 -3.39 -44.98 -1.37
CA PRO A 221 -4.64 -44.87 -0.63
C PRO A 221 -4.50 -45.16 0.87
N GLU A 222 -3.46 -45.89 1.29
CA GLU A 222 -3.23 -46.26 2.70
C GLU A 222 -2.96 -45.04 3.61
N ASN A 223 -2.61 -43.88 3.05
CA ASN A 223 -2.29 -42.66 3.80
C ASN A 223 -3.43 -41.61 3.80
N ILE A 224 -4.69 -42.01 3.56
CA ILE A 224 -5.86 -41.10 3.58
C ILE A 224 -5.97 -40.30 4.89
N HIS A 225 -5.58 -40.86 6.05
CA HIS A 225 -5.57 -40.09 7.30
C HIS A 225 -4.64 -38.87 7.30
N GLN A 226 -3.63 -38.82 6.43
CA GLN A 226 -2.77 -37.65 6.24
C GLN A 226 -3.27 -36.70 5.14
N PHE A 227 -4.38 -37.03 4.47
CA PHE A 227 -4.96 -36.25 3.36
C PHE A 227 -5.13 -34.78 3.74
N ARG A 228 -5.71 -34.49 4.92
CA ARG A 228 -5.97 -33.12 5.35
C ARG A 228 -4.67 -32.30 5.50
N LYS A 229 -3.63 -32.91 6.06
CA LYS A 229 -2.29 -32.29 6.19
C LYS A 229 -1.65 -32.05 4.82
N LEU A 230 -1.79 -33.01 3.91
CA LEU A 230 -1.26 -32.92 2.56
C LEU A 230 -2.02 -31.85 1.74
N ASN A 231 -3.34 -31.77 1.88
CA ASN A 231 -4.18 -30.75 1.24
C ASN A 231 -3.73 -29.34 1.66
N TYR A 232 -3.59 -29.09 2.97
CA TYR A 232 -3.10 -27.80 3.47
C TYR A 232 -1.71 -27.44 2.93
N MET A 233 -0.78 -28.40 2.84
CA MET A 233 0.57 -28.15 2.30
C MET A 233 0.54 -27.70 0.83
N TYR A 234 -0.40 -28.22 0.03
CA TYR A 234 -0.55 -27.83 -1.38
C TYR A 234 -1.30 -26.51 -1.56
N GLN A 235 -2.10 -26.08 -0.58
CA GLN A 235 -2.80 -24.79 -0.57
C GLN A 235 -1.86 -23.61 -0.22
N ILE A 236 -0.78 -23.85 0.52
CA ILE A 236 0.17 -22.79 0.95
C ILE A 236 0.71 -21.98 -0.23
N ILE A 237 1.07 -22.64 -1.33
CA ILE A 237 1.67 -21.96 -2.50
C ILE A 237 0.70 -20.93 -3.10
N PRO A 238 -0.53 -21.29 -3.51
CA PRO A 238 -1.44 -20.30 -4.05
C PRO A 238 -1.94 -19.28 -3.01
N LEU A 239 -1.97 -19.60 -1.71
CA LEU A 239 -2.16 -18.60 -0.65
C LEU A 239 -1.03 -17.56 -0.61
N MET A 240 0.24 -17.99 -0.75
CA MET A 240 1.37 -17.06 -0.83
C MET A 240 1.26 -16.16 -2.06
N ILE A 241 0.80 -16.68 -3.21
CA ILE A 241 0.57 -15.87 -4.42
C ILE A 241 -0.48 -14.77 -4.15
N ILE A 242 -1.58 -15.08 -3.45
CA ILE A 242 -2.58 -14.08 -3.05
C ILE A 242 -1.96 -13.03 -2.13
N GLY A 243 -1.19 -13.45 -1.11
CA GLY A 243 -0.51 -12.51 -0.21
C GLY A 243 0.42 -11.56 -0.97
N VAL A 244 1.21 -12.11 -1.90
CA VAL A 244 2.09 -11.34 -2.78
C VAL A 244 1.30 -10.37 -3.67
N GLN A 245 0.17 -10.81 -4.22
CA GLN A 245 -0.70 -9.98 -5.06
C GLN A 245 -1.29 -8.80 -4.28
N ILE A 246 -1.75 -9.02 -3.04
CA ILE A 246 -2.28 -7.95 -2.18
C ILE A 246 -1.17 -6.95 -1.85
N VAL A 247 0.01 -7.44 -1.46
CA VAL A 247 1.17 -6.58 -1.19
C VAL A 247 1.51 -5.78 -2.45
N PHE A 248 1.62 -6.42 -3.62
CA PHE A 248 1.90 -5.72 -4.87
C PHE A 248 0.85 -4.66 -5.20
N LEU A 249 -0.43 -4.96 -4.99
CA LEU A 249 -1.51 -4.02 -5.27
C LEU A 249 -1.42 -2.76 -4.40
N VAL A 250 -1.21 -2.95 -3.09
CA VAL A 250 -1.03 -1.84 -2.13
C VAL A 250 0.26 -1.08 -2.45
N MET A 251 1.34 -1.81 -2.75
CA MET A 251 2.66 -1.23 -2.92
C MET A 251 2.88 -0.57 -4.28
N SER A 252 2.13 -0.95 -5.32
CA SER A 252 2.29 -0.37 -6.66
C SER A 252 1.58 0.98 -6.83
N GLY A 253 0.74 1.41 -5.89
CA GLY A 253 -0.05 2.62 -6.04
C GLY A 253 -1.22 2.48 -7.04
N LEU A 254 -1.48 1.26 -7.54
CA LEU A 254 -2.55 0.98 -8.50
C LEU A 254 -3.92 1.41 -8.00
N LEU A 255 -4.21 1.19 -6.71
CA LEU A 255 -5.46 1.61 -6.08
C LEU A 255 -5.69 3.11 -6.22
N THR A 256 -4.66 3.90 -5.91
CA THR A 256 -4.66 5.35 -6.09
C THR A 256 -4.88 5.74 -7.54
N ALA A 257 -4.15 5.13 -8.48
CA ALA A 257 -4.24 5.50 -9.89
C ALA A 257 -5.61 5.17 -10.51
N PHE A 258 -6.23 4.04 -10.15
CA PHE A 258 -7.57 3.68 -10.61
C PHE A 258 -8.64 4.61 -10.04
N SER A 259 -8.53 5.03 -8.78
CA SER A 259 -9.49 5.97 -8.16
C SER A 259 -9.55 7.35 -8.84
N LEU A 260 -8.56 7.67 -9.70
CA LEU A 260 -8.49 8.91 -10.46
C LEU A 260 -9.04 8.78 -11.89
N TYR A 261 -9.13 7.56 -12.40
CA TYR A 261 -9.69 7.25 -13.71
C TYR A 261 -11.15 6.83 -13.64
N PHE A 262 -11.55 6.19 -12.54
CA PHE A 262 -12.87 5.59 -12.39
C PHE A 262 -13.62 6.23 -11.22
N SER A 263 -14.95 6.23 -11.32
CA SER A 263 -15.79 6.68 -10.21
C SER A 263 -15.63 5.78 -8.98
N PRO A 264 -15.80 6.33 -7.77
CA PRO A 264 -15.77 5.56 -6.53
C PRO A 264 -16.73 4.36 -6.62
N GLY A 265 -16.20 3.15 -6.49
CA GLY A 265 -16.93 1.88 -6.60
C GLY A 265 -16.53 1.06 -7.82
N MET A 266 -16.32 1.67 -8.99
CA MET A 266 -15.88 0.95 -10.19
C MET A 266 -14.39 0.58 -10.12
N ASP A 267 -13.58 1.48 -9.54
CA ASP A 267 -12.18 1.24 -9.18
C ASP A 267 -12.03 0.06 -8.21
N LEU A 268 -12.85 0.03 -7.16
CA LEU A 268 -12.95 -1.04 -6.18
C LEU A 268 -13.38 -2.35 -6.83
N LEU A 269 -14.35 -2.33 -7.74
CA LEU A 269 -14.78 -3.53 -8.46
C LEU A 269 -13.65 -4.13 -9.31
N LEU A 270 -12.96 -3.31 -10.09
CA LEU A 270 -11.91 -3.79 -11.01
C LEU A 270 -10.67 -4.29 -10.29
N ILE A 271 -10.38 -3.75 -9.10
CA ILE A 271 -9.19 -4.09 -8.34
C ILE A 271 -9.46 -5.15 -7.28
N ILE A 272 -10.52 -5.02 -6.47
CA ILE A 272 -10.71 -5.88 -5.28
C ILE A 272 -11.48 -7.16 -5.62
N VAL A 273 -12.43 -7.13 -6.56
CA VAL A 273 -13.21 -8.32 -6.94
C VAL A 273 -12.32 -9.46 -7.44
N PRO A 274 -11.29 -9.23 -8.29
CA PRO A 274 -10.43 -10.32 -8.72
C PRO A 274 -9.66 -11.00 -7.57
N ILE A 275 -9.21 -10.25 -6.55
CA ILE A 275 -8.61 -10.83 -5.34
C ILE A 275 -9.64 -11.63 -4.54
N LEU A 276 -10.83 -11.07 -4.31
CA LEU A 276 -11.90 -11.76 -3.58
C LEU A 276 -12.31 -13.06 -4.29
N PHE A 277 -12.46 -13.01 -5.61
CA PHE A 277 -12.75 -14.17 -6.44
C PHE A 277 -11.67 -15.24 -6.31
N ASN A 278 -10.41 -14.85 -6.32
CA ASN A 278 -9.27 -15.73 -6.12
C ASN A 278 -9.23 -16.37 -4.72
N ILE A 279 -9.57 -15.62 -3.67
CA ILE A 279 -9.65 -16.11 -2.30
C ILE A 279 -10.78 -17.13 -2.17
N ILE A 280 -11.92 -16.91 -2.81
CA ILE A 280 -13.09 -17.81 -2.76
C ILE A 280 -12.87 -19.08 -3.61
N LEU A 281 -12.25 -18.93 -4.79
CA LEU A 281 -11.98 -20.06 -5.68
C LEU A 281 -11.03 -21.08 -5.07
N LEU A 282 -10.04 -20.63 -4.29
CA LEU A 282 -9.01 -21.49 -3.75
C LEU A 282 -9.59 -22.62 -2.85
N PRO A 283 -10.38 -22.34 -1.80
CA PRO A 283 -11.07 -23.38 -1.03
C PRO A 283 -11.95 -24.26 -1.90
N THR A 284 -12.72 -23.66 -2.82
CA THR A 284 -13.68 -24.37 -3.66
C THR A 284 -12.99 -25.42 -4.54
N TYR A 285 -11.84 -25.10 -5.14
CA TYR A 285 -11.07 -26.04 -5.96
C TYR A 285 -10.58 -27.24 -5.14
N PHE A 286 -10.03 -27.01 -3.95
CA PHE A 286 -9.47 -28.08 -3.14
C PHE A 286 -10.56 -28.96 -2.49
N VAL A 287 -11.70 -28.39 -2.11
CA VAL A 287 -12.87 -29.13 -1.63
C VAL A 287 -13.49 -29.99 -2.74
N THR A 288 -13.59 -29.45 -3.97
CA THR A 288 -14.11 -30.22 -5.12
C THR A 288 -13.23 -31.44 -5.41
N ILE A 289 -11.91 -31.26 -5.33
CA ILE A 289 -10.95 -32.34 -5.56
C ILE A 289 -10.98 -33.38 -4.43
N GLU A 290 -11.18 -32.96 -3.18
CA GLU A 290 -11.42 -33.88 -2.05
C GLU A 290 -12.66 -34.75 -2.28
N SER A 291 -13.75 -34.15 -2.76
CA SER A 291 -14.98 -34.87 -3.12
C SER A 291 -14.76 -35.85 -4.28
N GLU A 292 -14.07 -35.45 -5.34
CA GLU A 292 -13.73 -36.33 -6.46
C GLU A 292 -12.85 -37.52 -6.04
N VAL A 293 -11.81 -37.25 -5.25
CA VAL A 293 -10.90 -38.30 -4.75
C VAL A 293 -11.67 -39.30 -3.88
N SER A 294 -12.59 -38.83 -3.04
CA SER A 294 -13.42 -39.70 -2.19
C SER A 294 -14.30 -40.62 -3.03
N LYS A 295 -14.95 -40.09 -4.07
CA LYS A 295 -15.78 -40.88 -5.01
C LYS A 295 -14.97 -41.91 -5.80
N GLU A 296 -13.78 -41.54 -6.29
CA GLU A 296 -12.91 -42.46 -7.04
C GLU A 296 -12.36 -43.59 -6.16
N LEU A 297 -12.03 -43.31 -4.89
CA LEU A 297 -11.62 -44.33 -3.93
C LEU A 297 -12.75 -45.30 -3.57
N GLU A 298 -13.96 -44.78 -3.35
CA GLU A 298 -15.15 -45.59 -3.09
C GLU A 298 -15.44 -46.54 -4.26
N ASN A 299 -15.49 -46.04 -5.50
CA ASN A 299 -15.72 -46.86 -6.69
C ASN A 299 -14.64 -47.93 -6.92
N ASN A 300 -13.36 -47.62 -6.64
CA ASN A 300 -12.29 -48.61 -6.77
C ASN A 300 -12.37 -49.71 -5.71
N SER A 301 -12.80 -49.39 -4.48
CA SER A 301 -13.04 -50.39 -3.44
C SER A 301 -14.19 -51.35 -3.78
N PHE A 302 -15.26 -50.83 -4.38
CA PHE A 302 -16.36 -51.68 -4.87
C PHE A 302 -15.97 -52.57 -6.06
N SER A 303 -14.97 -52.16 -6.86
CA SER A 303 -14.48 -52.96 -7.99
C SER A 303 -13.48 -54.06 -7.62
N SER A 304 -12.87 -54.00 -6.42
CA SER A 304 -11.98 -55.05 -5.93
C SER A 304 -12.68 -56.16 -5.15
N ASP A 305 -13.94 -55.94 -4.75
CA ASP A 305 -14.77 -56.88 -4.00
C ASP A 305 -15.76 -57.68 -4.88
N MET A 306 -15.63 -57.58 -6.21
CA MET A 306 -16.27 -58.45 -7.21
C MET A 306 -15.24 -59.29 -7.95
#